data_AF-A0A7X8WVC6-F1
#
_entry.id   AF-A0A7X8WVC6-F1
#
_cell.length_a   1.000
_cell.length_b   1.000
_cell.length_c   1.000
_cell.angle_alpha   90.00
_cell.angle_beta   90.00
_cell.angle_gamma   90.00
#
_symmetry.space_group_name_H-M   'P 1'
#
loop_
_entity.id
_entity.type
_entity.pdbx_description
1 polymer ?
#
loop_
_entity_poly.entity_id
_entity_poly.type
_entity_poly.pdbx_seq_one_letter_code
_entity_poly.pdbx_strand_id
1 'polypeptide(L)' 'MSIHPSALKHGVHEEDIIYAATWPLWIEPLDEGNPQRELRLGFDTAGRMLELVVLIFDSGNELIIHAMKARPQYLDLLP' A
#
# COMPACT_ATOMS: atom_id res chain seq x y z
N MET A 1 6.49 8.52 6.29
CA MET A 1 5.34 7.67 5.98
C MET A 1 4.55 7.46 7.26
N SER A 2 3.23 7.63 7.21
CA SER A 2 2.32 7.48 8.35
C SER A 2 1.17 6.54 8.00
N ILE A 3 0.52 5.95 9.00
CA ILE A 3 -0.62 5.05 8.80
C ILE A 3 -1.88 5.71 9.35
N HIS A 4 -2.93 5.77 8.53
CA HIS A 4 -4.26 6.15 9.00
C HIS A 4 -4.94 4.93 9.66
N PRO A 5 -5.71 5.09 10.76
CA PRO A 5 -6.34 3.96 11.47
C PRO A 5 -7.22 3.05 10.59
N SER A 6 -7.75 3.54 9.48
CA SER A 6 -8.52 2.73 8.52
C SER A 6 -7.69 1.63 7.85
N ALA A 7 -6.38 1.81 7.70
CA ALA A 7 -5.51 0.79 7.09
C ALA A 7 -5.38 -0.46 7.96
N LEU A 8 -5.64 -0.35 9.27
CA LEU A 8 -5.54 -1.46 10.22
C LEU A 8 -6.80 -2.36 10.26
N LYS A 9 -7.87 -1.96 9.55
CA LYS A 9 -9.17 -2.66 9.57
C LYS A 9 -9.11 -4.12 9.12
N HIS A 10 -8.10 -4.50 8.34
CA HIS A 10 -7.93 -5.87 7.84
C HIS A 10 -6.93 -6.70 8.64
N GLY A 11 -6.50 -6.23 9.83
CA GLY A 11 -5.65 -6.99 10.73
C GLY A 11 -4.20 -7.16 10.26
N VAL A 12 -3.74 -6.29 9.35
CA VAL A 12 -2.33 -6.22 8.96
C VAL A 12 -1.58 -5.38 10.00
N HIS A 13 -0.45 -5.87 10.47
CA HIS A 13 0.37 -5.16 11.46
C HIS A 13 1.01 -3.91 10.85
N GLU A 14 1.21 -2.86 11.65
CA GLU A 14 1.80 -1.59 11.17
C GLU A 14 3.17 -1.78 10.52
N GLU A 15 4.01 -2.63 11.11
CA GLU A 15 5.34 -2.95 10.56
C GLU A 15 5.25 -3.58 9.17
N ASP A 16 4.34 -4.53 8.98
CA ASP A 16 4.09 -5.19 7.70
C ASP A 16 3.59 -4.19 6.64
N ILE A 17 2.70 -3.28 7.04
CA ILE A 17 2.17 -2.22 6.18
C ILE A 17 3.29 -1.28 5.72
N ILE A 18 4.12 -0.79 6.65
CA ILE A 18 5.22 0.12 6.35
C ILE A 18 6.25 -0.57 5.46
N TYR A 19 6.60 -1.82 5.77
CA TYR A 19 7.57 -2.58 5.00
C TYR A 19 7.11 -2.75 3.54
N ALA A 20 5.88 -3.21 3.33
CA ALA A 20 5.31 -3.40 2.00
C ALA A 20 5.14 -2.07 1.22
N ALA A 21 4.82 -0.97 1.91
CA ALA A 21 4.70 0.35 1.29
C ALA A 21 6.04 0.98 0.91
N THR A 22 7.09 0.68 1.68
CA THR A 22 8.45 1.19 1.47
C THR A 22 9.15 0.45 0.34
N TRP A 23 8.89 -0.84 0.19
CA TRP A 23 9.49 -1.70 -0.83
C TRP A 23 8.44 -2.33 -1.75
N PRO A 24 7.67 -1.51 -2.49
CA PRO A 24 6.65 -2.03 -3.39
C PRO A 24 7.30 -2.73 -4.59
N LEU A 25 6.70 -3.86 -4.98
CA LEU A 25 6.99 -4.54 -6.24
C LEU A 25 6.26 -3.87 -7.42
N TRP A 26 5.11 -3.24 -7.16
CA TRP A 26 4.32 -2.52 -8.15
C TRP A 26 3.76 -1.22 -7.56
N ILE A 27 3.73 -0.16 -8.36
CA ILE A 27 3.07 1.12 -8.06
C ILE A 27 2.22 1.51 -9.26
N GLU A 28 0.93 1.74 -9.04
CA GLU A 28 -0.01 2.23 -10.05
C GLU A 28 -0.73 3.49 -9.52
N PRO A 29 -0.74 4.62 -10.26
CA PRO A 29 -1.59 5.75 -9.92
C PRO A 29 -3.06 5.37 -10.09
N LEU A 30 -3.89 5.60 -9.07
CA LEU A 30 -5.32 5.33 -9.12
C LEU A 30 -6.12 6.52 -9.68
N ASP A 31 -5.57 7.73 -9.59
CA ASP A 31 -6.14 8.94 -10.15
C ASP A 31 -5.09 10.05 -10.32
N GLU A 32 -5.53 11.17 -10.90
CA GLU A 32 -4.78 12.43 -11.01
C GLU A 32 -5.14 13.41 -9.87
N GLY A 33 -5.58 12.90 -8.73
CA GLY A 33 -6.01 13.72 -7.58
C GLY A 33 -4.86 14.39 -6.84
N ASN A 34 -5.19 15.31 -5.94
CA ASN A 34 -4.26 15.87 -4.97
C ASN A 34 -4.89 15.83 -3.56
N PRO A 35 -4.36 15.01 -2.62
CA PRO A 35 -3.19 14.16 -2.76
C PRO A 35 -3.38 13.03 -3.78
N GLN A 36 -2.32 12.68 -4.50
CA GLN A 36 -2.36 11.59 -5.49
C GLN A 36 -2.57 10.26 -4.77
N ARG A 37 -3.44 9.41 -5.32
CA ARG A 37 -3.65 8.05 -4.80
C ARG A 37 -2.82 7.06 -5.58
N GLU A 38 -2.04 6.26 -4.87
CA GLU A 38 -1.29 5.12 -5.43
C GLU A 38 -1.83 3.81 -4.88
N LEU A 39 -2.00 2.84 -5.77
CA LEU A 39 -2.06 1.43 -5.44
C LEU A 39 -0.62 0.92 -5.38
N ARG A 40 -0.21 0.40 -4.22
CA ARG A 40 1.08 -0.26 -4.06
C ARG A 40 0.87 -1.75 -3.76
N LEU A 41 1.57 -2.62 -4.49
CA LEU A 41 1.67 -4.04 -4.19
C LEU A 41 3.06 -4.32 -3.63
N GLY A 42 3.15 -4.92 -2.45
CA GLY A 42 4.41 -5.20 -1.80
C GLY A 42 4.31 -6.39 -0.83
N PHE A 43 5.42 -7.07 -0.60
CA PHE A 43 5.47 -8.13 0.39
C PHE A 43 5.60 -7.57 1.78
N ASP A 44 4.92 -8.17 2.75
CA ASP A 44 5.18 -7.93 4.16
C ASP A 44 6.42 -8.67 4.67
N THR A 45 6.70 -8.54 5.97
CA THR A 45 7.89 -9.16 6.60
C THR A 45 7.86 -10.69 6.60
N ALA A 46 6.69 -11.30 6.37
CA ALA A 46 6.48 -12.74 6.28
C ALA A 46 6.37 -13.25 4.83
N GLY A 47 6.56 -12.39 3.83
CA GLY A 47 6.48 -12.74 2.41
C GLY A 47 5.05 -12.89 1.89
N ARG A 48 4.04 -12.37 2.60
CA ARG A 48 2.65 -12.31 2.10
C ARG A 48 2.50 -11.06 1.24
N MET A 49 1.94 -11.21 0.05
CA MET A 49 1.63 -10.07 -0.81
C MET A 49 0.50 -9.23 -0.22
N LEU A 50 0.75 -7.94 -0.05
CA LEU A 50 -0.20 -6.93 0.41
C LEU A 50 -0.58 -5.98 -0.72
N GLU A 51 -1.82 -5.53 -0.65
CA GLU A 51 -2.39 -4.46 -1.46
C GLU A 51 -2.60 -3.25 -0.55
N LEU A 52 -2.02 -2.11 -0.93
CA LEU A 52 -2.04 -0.88 -0.15
C LEU A 52 -2.56 0.27 -1.00
N VAL A 53 -3.25 1.23 -0.35
CA VAL A 53 -3.53 2.54 -0.95
C VAL A 53 -2.81 3.62 -0.16
N VAL A 54 -1.95 4.35 -0.85
CA VAL A 54 -1.10 5.40 -0.28
C VAL A 54 -1.48 6.75 -0.89
N LEU A 55 -1.66 7.75 -0.04
CA LEU A 55 -1.79 9.15 -0.44
C LEU A 55 -0.42 9.79 -0.50
N ILE A 56 -0.07 10.37 -1.65
CA ILE A 56 1.15 11.13 -1.86
C ILE A 56 0.79 12.61 -1.90
N PHE A 57 1.30 13.36 -0.93
CA PHE A 57 1.07 14.79 -0.84
C PHE A 57 2.17 15.55 -1.59
N ASP A 58 1.88 16.76 -2.07
CA ASP A 58 2.87 17.63 -2.73
C ASP A 58 4.11 17.91 -1.87
N SER A 59 3.99 17.80 -0.54
CA SER A 59 5.11 17.93 0.39
C SER A 59 6.06 16.72 0.41
N GLY A 60 5.76 15.66 -0.35
CA GLY A 60 6.44 14.36 -0.30
C GLY A 60 6.05 13.50 0.90
N ASN A 61 5.06 13.93 1.70
CA ASN A 61 4.53 13.10 2.77
C ASN A 61 3.70 11.96 2.18
N GLU A 62 3.75 10.81 2.84
CA GLU A 62 2.98 9.63 2.45
C GLU A 62 2.07 9.19 3.60
N LEU A 63 0.79 8.96 3.30
CA LEU A 63 -0.19 8.45 4.26
C LEU A 63 -0.87 7.19 3.72
N ILE A 64 -0.73 6.08 4.43
CA ILE A 64 -1.36 4.82 4.06
C ILE A 64 -2.78 4.79 4.62
N ILE A 65 -3.77 4.68 3.74
CA ILE A 65 -5.20 4.74 4.11
C ILE A 65 -5.92 3.40 4.01
N HIS A 66 -5.30 2.43 3.33
CA HIS A 66 -5.82 1.08 3.18
C HIS A 66 -4.67 0.07 3.12
N ALA A 67 -4.85 -1.07 3.78
CA ALA A 67 -3.95 -2.21 3.68
C ALA A 67 -4.74 -3.50 3.84
N MET A 68 -4.51 -4.47 2.96
CA MET A 68 -5.07 -5.81 3.07
C MET A 68 -4.18 -6.83 2.36
N LYS A 69 -4.44 -8.12 2.58
CA LYS A 69 -3.87 -9.17 1.73
C LYS A 69 -4.27 -8.89 0.28
N ALA A 70 -3.30 -8.94 -0.63
CA ALA A 70 -3.56 -8.68 -2.04
C ALA A 70 -4.62 -9.63 -2.59
N ARG A 71 -5.56 -9.07 -3.36
CA ARG A 71 -6.58 -9.85 -4.05
C ARG A 71 -5.94 -10.75 -5.11
N PRO A 72 -6.44 -11.98 -5.34
CA PRO A 72 -5.83 -12.94 -6.26
C PRO A 72 -5.56 -12.41 -7.67
N GLN A 73 -6.42 -11.52 -8.17
CA GLN A 73 -6.28 -10.85 -9.47
C GLN A 73 -4.95 -10.09 -9.66
N TYR A 74 -4.29 -9.69 -8.58
CA TYR A 74 -3.00 -9.01 -8.65
C TYR A 74 -1.82 -9.96 -8.73
N LEU A 75 -2.01 -11.25 -8.42
CA LEU A 75 -0.97 -12.25 -8.62
C LEU A 75 -0.67 -12.46 -10.11
N ASP A 76 -1.66 -12.23 -10.97
CA ASP A 76 -1.50 -12.29 -12.43
C ASP A 76 -0.68 -11.11 -13.00
N LEU A 77 -0.43 -10.06 -12.20
CA LEU A 77 0.42 -8.92 -12.57
C LEU A 77 1.89 -9.13 -12.19
N LEU A 78 2.20 -10.22 -11.48
CA LEU A 78 3.56 -10.51 -11.03
C LEU A 78 4.33 -11.26 -12.15
N PRO A 79 5.61 -10.91 -12.37
CA PRO A 79 6.44 -11.53 -13.41
C PRO A 79 6.73 -13.02 -13.17
#